data_AF-A0A7Y4RN02-F1
#
_entry.id   AF-A0A7Y4RN02-F1
#
_cell.length_a   1.000
_cell.length_b   1.000
_cell.length_c   1.000
_cell.angle_alpha   90.00
_cell.angle_beta   90.00
_cell.angle_gamma   90.00
#
_symmetry.space_group_name_H-M   'P 1'
#
loop_
_entity.id
_entity.type
_entity.pdbx_description
1 polymer ?
#
loop_
_entity_poly.entity_id
_entity_poly.type
_entity_poly.pdbx_seq_one_letter_code
_entity_poly.pdbx_strand_id
1 'polypeptide(L)'
;VGGRPMVAGVSSAGEPGRGGPGTYGANDYFTRVSTHAAWVRGVLSGREQGAVLADSPQGGGQGGVTIPDSPAGRRVKALAELLLKGDEAAIEKFVKDHVMEERLASRPMSATIARYRELMGRYRGGRIVRVLLDEPLHVDLLVRGPNGDLILGVEVGPAPDHKISGVFEGRP
;
A
#
# COMPACT_ATOMS: atom_id res chain seq x y z
N VAL A 1 10.93 -9.72 -26.32
CA VAL A 1 11.77 -10.65 -27.10
C VAL A 1 13.12 -9.97 -27.29
N GLY A 2 14.23 -10.51 -26.74
CA GLY A 2 15.57 -9.92 -26.85
C GLY A 2 16.39 -9.73 -25.56
N GLY A 3 15.97 -10.27 -24.40
CA GLY A 3 16.79 -10.28 -23.17
C GLY A 3 17.05 -8.92 -22.51
N ARG A 4 16.65 -7.80 -23.12
CA ARG A 4 16.79 -6.45 -22.55
C ARG A 4 15.54 -6.10 -21.72
N PRO A 5 15.69 -5.67 -20.45
CA PRO A 5 14.58 -5.13 -19.70
C PRO A 5 14.08 -3.87 -20.41
N MET A 6 12.79 -3.81 -20.70
CA MET A 6 12.14 -2.65 -21.29
C MET A 6 11.14 -2.11 -20.25
N VAL A 7 11.24 -0.82 -19.95
CA VAL A 7 10.25 -0.09 -19.15
C VAL A 7 9.26 0.54 -20.12
N ALA A 8 7.97 0.40 -19.86
CA ALA A 8 6.89 0.98 -20.64
C ALA A 8 5.86 1.50 -19.64
N GLY A 9 5.62 2.81 -19.73
CA GLY A 9 4.65 3.56 -18.95
C GLY A 9 5.19 4.08 -17.62
N VAL A 10 5.56 5.36 -17.59
CA VAL A 10 5.46 6.18 -16.38
C VAL A 10 4.04 6.71 -16.38
N SER A 11 3.21 6.30 -15.43
CA SER A 11 1.92 6.92 -15.20
C SER A 11 2.08 7.85 -14.01
N SER A 12 2.16 9.15 -14.24
CA SER A 12 2.10 10.14 -13.17
C SER A 12 0.64 10.28 -12.75
N ALA A 13 0.29 9.82 -11.55
CA ALA A 13 -0.95 10.28 -10.93
C ALA A 13 -0.65 11.66 -10.32
N GLY A 14 -1.29 12.70 -10.84
CA GLY A 14 -1.12 14.06 -10.33
C GLY A 14 -1.92 14.23 -9.05
N GLU A 15 -1.25 14.31 -7.91
CA GLU A 15 -1.84 14.82 -6.67
C GLU A 15 -1.49 16.30 -6.51
N PRO A 16 -2.34 17.12 -5.86
CA PRO A 16 -1.94 18.46 -5.47
C PRO A 16 -0.68 18.39 -4.62
N GLY A 17 0.38 19.05 -5.05
CA GLY A 17 1.62 19.16 -4.28
C GLY A 17 1.40 19.89 -2.95
N ARG A 18 2.47 19.98 -2.16
CA ARG A 18 2.46 20.56 -0.80
C ARG A 18 1.91 22.00 -0.74
N GLY A 19 1.81 22.72 -1.85
CA GLY A 19 1.32 24.11 -1.92
C GLY A 19 -0.15 24.26 -2.34
N GLY A 20 -0.92 23.18 -2.48
CA GLY A 20 -2.34 23.24 -2.85
C GLY A 20 -2.61 23.12 -4.35
N PRO A 21 -3.84 23.45 -4.79
CA PRO A 21 -4.26 23.27 -6.19
C PRO A 21 -3.31 23.98 -7.17
N GLY A 22 -2.81 23.24 -8.16
CA GLY A 22 -1.87 23.77 -9.17
C GLY A 22 -0.38 23.59 -8.84
N THR A 23 -0.02 23.03 -7.69
CA THR A 23 1.37 22.58 -7.43
C THR A 23 1.53 21.12 -7.87
N TYR A 24 2.60 20.82 -8.62
CA TYR A 24 2.85 19.49 -9.17
C TYR A 24 3.51 18.60 -8.11
N GLY A 25 2.72 17.72 -7.47
CA GLY A 25 3.25 16.56 -6.76
C GLY A 25 3.16 15.35 -7.68
N ALA A 26 4.27 14.99 -8.34
CA ALA A 26 4.34 13.71 -9.04
C ALA A 26 4.73 12.61 -8.06
N ASN A 27 3.82 11.68 -7.83
CA ASN A 27 4.19 10.35 -7.38
C ASN A 27 4.40 9.50 -8.64
N ASP A 28 5.65 9.10 -8.87
CA ASP A 28 5.99 8.20 -9.96
C ASP A 28 5.74 6.75 -9.52
N TYR A 29 4.81 6.08 -10.21
CA TYR A 29 4.59 4.65 -10.02
C TYR A 29 5.30 3.88 -11.12
N PHE A 30 6.10 2.89 -10.70
CA PHE A 30 6.79 1.99 -11.61
C PHE A 30 6.11 0.63 -11.59
N THR A 31 5.81 0.09 -12.76
CA THR A 31 5.34 -1.30 -12.91
C THR A 31 6.17 -2.01 -13.96
N ARG A 32 6.39 -3.31 -13.79
CA ARG A 32 7.12 -4.10 -14.77
C ARG A 32 6.22 -4.32 -15.99
N VAL A 33 6.71 -4.02 -17.19
CA VAL A 33 5.96 -4.21 -18.44
C VAL A 33 5.54 -5.66 -18.64
N SER A 34 6.37 -6.60 -18.18
CA SER A 34 6.07 -8.03 -18.28
C SER A 34 4.78 -8.43 -17.58
N THR A 35 4.39 -7.71 -16.51
CA THR A 35 3.14 -7.94 -15.78
C THR A 35 1.91 -7.66 -16.65
N HIS A 36 2.06 -6.82 -17.68
CA HIS A 36 0.99 -6.40 -18.59
C HIS A 36 1.11 -7.00 -20.00
N ALA A 37 2.10 -7.88 -20.23
CA ALA A 37 2.44 -8.35 -21.57
C ALA A 37 1.33 -9.18 -22.25
N ALA A 38 0.43 -9.80 -21.49
CA ALA A 38 -0.74 -10.50 -22.04
C ALA A 38 -1.77 -9.50 -22.58
N TRP A 39 -2.11 -8.49 -21.78
CA TRP A 39 -3.03 -7.42 -22.15
C TRP A 39 -2.52 -6.63 -23.37
N VAL A 40 -1.25 -6.21 -23.37
CA VAL A 40 -0.64 -5.50 -24.51
C VAL A 40 -0.75 -6.31 -25.80
N ARG A 41 -0.51 -7.63 -25.73
CA ARG A 41 -0.68 -8.52 -26.90
C ARG A 41 -2.14 -8.62 -27.36
N GLY A 42 -3.09 -8.63 -26.42
CA GLY A 42 -4.53 -8.62 -26.71
C GLY A 42 -4.94 -7.39 -27.51
N VAL A 43 -4.58 -6.19 -27.03
CA VAL A 43 -4.83 -4.90 -27.69
C VAL A 43 -4.20 -4.86 -29.09
N LEU A 44 -2.91 -5.20 -29.21
CA LEU A 44 -2.20 -5.17 -30.50
C LEU A 44 -2.76 -6.16 -31.52
N SER A 45 -3.38 -7.26 -31.06
CA SER A 45 -4.01 -8.24 -31.95
C SER A 45 -5.43 -7.86 -32.39
N GLY A 46 -5.96 -6.72 -31.94
CA GLY A 46 -7.33 -6.28 -32.22
C GLY A 46 -8.41 -7.16 -31.58
N ARG A 47 -8.03 -8.02 -30.62
CA ARG A 47 -8.93 -9.01 -29.98
C ARG A 47 -9.70 -8.45 -28.79
N GLU A 48 -9.36 -7.28 -28.26
CA GLU A 48 -10.09 -6.68 -27.14
C GLU A 48 -10.98 -5.52 -27.60
N GLN A 49 -12.30 -5.77 -27.66
CA GLN A 49 -13.31 -4.72 -27.57
C GLN A 49 -13.61 -4.51 -26.09
N GLY A 50 -13.14 -3.40 -25.53
CA GLY A 50 -13.39 -3.04 -24.13
C GLY A 50 -12.61 -3.93 -23.17
N ALA A 51 -11.32 -3.67 -23.02
CA ALA A 51 -10.63 -4.03 -21.79
C ALA A 51 -11.28 -3.22 -20.66
N VAL A 52 -12.38 -3.73 -20.09
CA VAL A 52 -12.57 -3.58 -18.65
C VAL A 52 -11.25 -4.09 -18.10
N LEU A 53 -10.40 -3.20 -17.56
CA LEU A 53 -9.19 -3.59 -16.84
C LEU A 53 -9.59 -4.80 -16.03
N ALA A 54 -9.14 -5.99 -16.44
CA ALA A 54 -9.66 -7.23 -15.89
C ALA A 54 -9.56 -7.05 -14.39
N ASP A 55 -10.72 -6.97 -13.73
CA ASP A 55 -10.82 -6.70 -12.32
C ASP A 55 -9.83 -7.64 -11.65
N SER A 56 -8.67 -7.11 -11.20
CA SER A 56 -7.59 -7.91 -10.64
C SER A 56 -8.26 -8.88 -9.68
N PRO A 57 -8.16 -10.20 -9.92
CA PRO A 57 -9.20 -11.18 -9.62
C PRO A 57 -9.90 -10.76 -8.35
N GLN A 58 -11.10 -10.18 -8.50
CA GLN A 58 -11.96 -9.90 -7.36
C GLN A 58 -12.36 -11.28 -6.84
N GLY A 59 -11.48 -11.87 -6.04
CA GLY A 59 -11.71 -13.07 -5.29
C GLY A 59 -12.80 -12.76 -4.29
N GLY A 60 -14.06 -12.82 -4.74
CA GLY A 60 -15.25 -12.90 -3.91
C GLY A 60 -15.34 -14.23 -3.14
N GLY A 61 -14.28 -15.04 -3.17
CA GLY A 61 -14.13 -16.17 -2.28
C GLY A 61 -13.81 -15.67 -0.88
N GLN A 62 -14.51 -16.18 0.12
CA GLN A 62 -14.14 -16.10 1.54
C GLN A 62 -12.80 -16.82 1.85
N GLY A 63 -11.91 -16.97 0.88
CA GLY A 63 -10.55 -17.44 1.09
C GLY A 63 -9.77 -16.33 1.82
N GLY A 64 -9.16 -16.65 2.96
CA GLY A 64 -8.37 -15.70 3.71
C GLY A 64 -7.30 -15.06 2.83
N VAL A 65 -7.18 -13.73 2.90
CA VAL A 65 -6.12 -12.99 2.21
C VAL A 65 -4.78 -13.46 2.77
N THR A 66 -3.96 -14.07 1.92
CA THR A 66 -2.60 -14.46 2.32
C THR A 66 -1.70 -13.25 2.17
N ILE A 67 -1.27 -12.70 3.31
CA ILE A 67 -0.31 -11.60 3.34
C ILE A 67 1.10 -12.20 3.25
N PRO A 68 2.00 -11.65 2.41
CA PRO A 68 3.37 -12.13 2.28
C PRO A 68 4.09 -12.17 3.64
N ASP A 69 4.91 -13.20 3.86
CA ASP A 69 5.79 -13.27 5.04
C ASP A 69 7.13 -12.55 4.79
N SER A 70 7.08 -11.43 4.08
CA SER A 70 8.21 -10.52 3.91
C SER A 70 8.36 -9.63 5.17
N PRO A 71 9.53 -8.99 5.38
CA PRO A 71 9.68 -8.00 6.43
C PRO A 71 8.59 -6.93 6.42
N ALA A 72 8.29 -6.33 5.26
CA ALA A 72 7.20 -5.36 5.13
C ALA A 72 5.82 -6.00 5.34
N GLY A 73 5.60 -7.21 4.81
CA GLY A 73 4.37 -7.97 4.97
C GLY A 73 3.99 -8.21 6.43
N ARG A 74 4.96 -8.60 7.26
CA ARG A 74 4.76 -8.73 8.72
C ARG A 74 4.39 -7.41 9.39
N ARG A 75 5.04 -6.30 9.01
CA ARG A 75 4.76 -4.98 9.59
C ARG A 75 3.40 -4.43 9.19
N VAL A 76 3.03 -4.52 7.91
CA VAL A 76 1.73 -4.04 7.44
C VAL A 76 0.59 -4.87 8.00
N LYS A 77 0.77 -6.20 8.13
CA LYS A 77 -0.21 -7.08 8.77
C LYS A 77 -0.45 -6.68 10.22
N ALA A 78 0.63 -6.55 11.01
CA ALA A 78 0.53 -6.17 12.41
C ALA A 78 -0.13 -4.80 12.58
N LEU A 79 0.26 -3.81 11.77
CA LEU A 79 -0.37 -2.48 11.81
C LEU A 79 -1.87 -2.55 11.45
N ALA A 80 -2.23 -3.26 10.38
CA ALA A 80 -3.62 -3.43 9.97
C ALA A 80 -4.45 -4.09 11.07
N GLU A 81 -3.95 -5.16 11.70
CA GLU A 81 -4.64 -5.84 12.79
C GLU A 81 -4.90 -4.91 13.99
N LEU A 82 -3.94 -4.07 14.36
CA LEU A 82 -4.11 -3.07 15.43
C LEU A 82 -5.20 -2.04 15.10
N LEU A 83 -5.19 -1.51 13.88
CA LEU A 83 -6.18 -0.54 13.41
C LEU A 83 -7.58 -1.16 13.37
N LEU A 84 -7.69 -2.39 12.85
CA LEU A 84 -8.96 -3.09 12.70
C LEU A 84 -9.56 -3.52 14.05
N LYS A 85 -8.73 -3.94 15.00
CA LYS A 85 -9.15 -4.34 16.35
C LYS A 85 -9.54 -3.14 17.22
N GLY A 86 -8.86 -2.01 17.05
CA GLY A 86 -9.07 -0.83 17.87
C GLY A 86 -8.23 -0.81 19.16
N ASP A 87 -7.02 -1.35 19.14
CA ASP A 87 -6.19 -1.53 20.33
C ASP A 87 -5.20 -0.36 20.53
N GLU A 88 -5.68 0.70 21.20
CA GLU A 88 -4.90 1.94 21.38
C GLU A 88 -3.64 1.77 22.24
N ALA A 89 -3.65 0.90 23.24
CA ALA A 89 -2.45 0.67 24.04
C ALA A 89 -1.37 -0.01 23.19
N ALA A 90 -1.78 -0.96 22.33
CA ALA A 90 -0.87 -1.66 21.46
C ALA A 90 -0.31 -0.78 20.33
N ILE A 91 -1.03 0.25 19.86
CA ILE A 91 -0.51 1.15 18.82
C ILE A 91 0.68 1.99 19.31
N GLU A 92 0.63 2.46 20.56
CA GLU A 92 1.73 3.23 21.14
C GLU A 92 3.00 2.37 21.26
N LYS A 93 2.86 1.15 21.77
CA LYS A 93 3.96 0.18 21.83
C LYS A 93 4.49 -0.15 20.43
N PHE A 94 3.60 -0.35 19.46
CA PHE A 94 3.97 -0.65 18.07
C PHE A 94 4.82 0.48 17.46
N VAL A 95 4.42 1.73 17.64
CA VAL A 95 5.16 2.89 17.13
C VAL A 95 6.57 2.92 17.72
N LYS A 96 6.67 2.76 19.04
CA LYS A 96 7.96 2.77 19.75
C LYS A 96 8.91 1.67 19.27
N ASP A 97 8.40 0.46 19.08
CA ASP A 97 9.23 -0.72 18.84
C ASP A 97 9.55 -0.92 17.35
N HIS A 98 8.72 -0.41 16.44
CA HIS A 98 8.79 -0.76 15.03
C HIS A 98 8.98 0.41 14.08
N VAL A 99 8.92 1.66 14.53
CA VAL A 99 9.16 2.82 13.65
C VAL A 99 10.61 3.31 13.78
N MET A 100 11.23 3.65 12.65
CA MET A 100 12.60 4.19 12.62
C MET A 100 12.69 5.54 13.36
N GLU A 101 13.80 5.77 14.04
CA GLU A 101 14.03 7.00 14.81
C GLU A 101 14.10 8.23 13.90
N GLU A 102 14.72 8.10 12.73
CA GLU A 102 14.81 9.14 11.70
C GLU A 102 13.41 9.58 11.25
N ARG A 103 12.49 8.63 11.16
CA ARG A 103 11.10 8.95 10.85
C ARG A 103 10.44 9.71 12.01
N LEU A 104 10.66 9.27 13.24
CA LEU A 104 10.13 9.94 14.43
C LEU A 104 10.72 11.35 14.62
N ALA A 105 11.94 11.60 14.13
CA ALA A 105 12.53 12.93 14.07
C ALA A 105 11.77 13.84 13.09
N SER A 106 11.35 13.31 11.93
CA SER A 106 10.55 14.07 10.94
C SER A 106 9.09 14.27 11.34
N ARG A 107 8.51 13.30 12.07
CA ARG A 107 7.14 13.34 12.57
C ARG A 107 7.13 12.80 14.00
N PRO A 108 6.93 13.66 15.02
CA PRO A 108 6.95 13.24 16.41
C PRO A 108 6.02 12.05 16.70
N MET A 109 6.42 11.22 17.66
CA MET A 109 5.68 10.02 18.05
C MET A 109 4.20 10.32 18.37
N SER A 110 3.92 11.42 19.07
CA SER A 110 2.56 11.85 19.40
C SER A 110 1.70 12.12 18.15
N ALA A 111 2.26 12.78 17.13
CA ALA A 111 1.57 13.02 15.87
C ALA A 111 1.35 11.72 15.07
N THR A 112 2.31 10.80 15.13
CA THR A 112 2.17 9.47 14.51
C THR A 112 1.06 8.65 15.17
N ILE A 113 1.02 8.61 16.51
CA ILE A 113 -0.03 7.95 17.28
C ILE A 113 -1.39 8.58 17.01
N ALA A 114 -1.48 9.92 16.99
CA ALA A 114 -2.73 10.62 16.69
C ALA A 114 -3.29 10.25 15.32
N ARG A 115 -2.44 10.17 14.28
CA ARG A 115 -2.83 9.70 12.94
C ARG A 115 -3.36 8.27 12.97
N TYR A 116 -2.72 7.36 13.70
CA TYR A 116 -3.20 5.99 13.81
C TYR A 116 -4.52 5.87 14.58
N ARG A 117 -4.75 6.71 15.61
CA ARG A 117 -6.06 6.79 16.27
C ARG A 117 -7.16 7.27 15.32
N GLU A 118 -6.87 8.24 14.47
CA GLU A 118 -7.81 8.69 13.44
C GLU A 118 -8.15 7.57 12.43
N LEU A 119 -7.14 6.84 11.96
CA LEU A 119 -7.34 5.66 11.10
C LEU A 119 -8.15 4.58 11.80
N MET A 120 -7.84 4.30 13.05
CA MET A 120 -8.56 3.33 13.87
C MET A 120 -10.04 3.70 14.01
N GLY A 121 -10.36 4.95 14.31
CA GLY A 121 -11.75 5.42 14.38
C GLY A 121 -12.53 5.24 13.07
N ARG A 122 -11.84 5.33 11.92
CA ARG A 122 -12.45 5.18 10.59
C ARG A 122 -12.60 3.72 10.16
N TYR A 123 -11.64 2.86 10.49
CA TYR A 123 -11.53 1.52 9.89
C TYR A 123 -11.70 0.35 10.88
N ARG A 124 -11.89 0.62 12.18
CA ARG A 124 -12.19 -0.43 13.18
C ARG A 124 -13.37 -1.30 12.74
N GLY A 125 -13.23 -2.60 12.93
CA GLY A 125 -14.21 -3.61 12.50
C GLY A 125 -14.18 -3.91 11.00
N GLY A 126 -13.27 -3.29 10.25
CA GLY A 126 -13.01 -3.64 8.85
C GLY A 126 -12.26 -4.95 8.66
N ARG A 127 -11.86 -5.22 7.42
CA ARG A 127 -11.08 -6.40 7.04
C ARG A 127 -10.08 -6.11 5.94
N ILE A 128 -9.02 -6.89 5.89
CA ILE A 128 -8.08 -6.90 4.76
C ILE A 128 -8.77 -7.62 3.59
N VAL A 129 -8.76 -7.01 2.41
CA VAL A 129 -9.48 -7.48 1.21
C VAL A 129 -8.52 -8.12 0.21
N ARG A 130 -7.36 -7.50 -0.04
CA ARG A 130 -6.33 -8.01 -0.94
C ARG A 130 -4.99 -7.34 -0.72
N VAL A 131 -3.93 -7.96 -1.22
CA VAL A 131 -2.60 -7.37 -1.36
C VAL A 131 -2.55 -6.65 -2.71
N LEU A 132 -2.14 -5.38 -2.71
CA LEU A 132 -2.04 -4.53 -3.90
C LEU A 132 -0.62 -4.48 -4.46
N LEU A 133 0.38 -4.47 -3.57
CA LEU A 133 1.81 -4.50 -3.87
C LEU A 133 2.49 -5.48 -2.93
N ASP A 134 3.36 -6.33 -3.47
CA ASP A 134 4.13 -7.33 -2.74
C ASP A 134 5.61 -7.22 -3.13
N GLU A 135 6.35 -6.41 -2.39
CA GLU A 135 7.81 -6.34 -2.46
C GLU A 135 8.41 -6.67 -1.08
N PRO A 136 9.66 -7.17 -1.01
CA PRO A 136 10.27 -7.56 0.26
C PRO A 136 10.31 -6.45 1.31
N LEU A 137 10.49 -5.21 0.85
CA LEU A 137 10.63 -4.01 1.69
C LEU A 137 9.42 -3.06 1.60
N HIS A 138 8.42 -3.36 0.78
CA HIS A 138 7.20 -2.56 0.62
C HIS A 138 6.00 -3.47 0.37
N VAL A 139 4.96 -3.38 1.20
CA VAL A 139 3.68 -4.05 0.94
C VAL A 139 2.52 -3.06 1.08
N ASP A 140 1.61 -3.08 0.11
CA ASP A 140 0.34 -2.35 0.14
C ASP A 140 -0.84 -3.31 0.28
N LEU A 141 -1.75 -2.99 1.19
CA LEU A 141 -3.00 -3.72 1.42
C LEU A 141 -4.20 -2.86 1.04
N LEU A 142 -5.22 -3.48 0.46
CA LEU A 142 -6.57 -2.92 0.45
C LEU A 142 -7.29 -3.37 1.72
N VAL A 143 -7.71 -2.42 2.52
CA VAL A 143 -8.50 -2.61 3.74
C VAL A 143 -9.90 -2.02 3.51
N ARG A 144 -10.94 -2.77 3.83
CA ARG A 144 -12.33 -2.29 3.76
C ARG A 144 -12.88 -2.12 5.17
N GLY A 145 -13.19 -0.88 5.53
CA GLY A 145 -13.81 -0.52 6.79
C GLY A 145 -15.27 -0.05 6.64
N PRO A 146 -15.93 0.30 7.75
CA PRO A 146 -17.31 0.80 7.72
C PRO A 146 -17.44 2.15 7.02
N ASN A 147 -16.37 2.95 6.98
CA ASN A 147 -16.34 4.28 6.37
C ASN A 147 -15.72 4.31 4.96
N GLY A 148 -15.55 3.15 4.34
CA GLY A 148 -15.00 3.01 2.99
C GLY A 148 -13.72 2.18 2.92
N ASP A 149 -13.07 2.25 1.77
CA ASP A 149 -11.85 1.51 1.47
C ASP A 149 -10.60 2.37 1.74
N LEU A 150 -9.53 1.71 2.20
CA LEU A 150 -8.22 2.28 2.51
C LEU A 150 -7.13 1.46 1.81
N ILE A 151 -6.23 2.14 1.12
CA ILE A 151 -4.94 1.58 0.76
C ILE A 151 -4.00 1.84 1.93
N LEU A 152 -3.50 0.78 2.58
CA LEU A 152 -2.54 0.85 3.67
C LEU A 152 -1.22 0.25 3.22
N GLY A 153 -0.21 1.11 3.06
CA GLY A 153 1.14 0.73 2.66
C GLY A 153 2.12 0.83 3.82
N VAL A 154 3.07 -0.10 3.90
CA VAL A 154 4.22 -0.02 4.79
C VAL A 154 5.49 -0.30 4.01
N GLU A 155 6.48 0.57 4.22
CA GLU A 155 7.85 0.40 3.78
C GLU A 155 8.76 0.24 5.01
N VAL A 156 9.74 -0.66 4.90
CA VAL A 156 10.71 -0.94 5.96
C VAL A 156 12.13 -0.70 5.48
N GLY A 157 12.98 -0.25 6.40
CA GLY A 157 14.40 -0.06 6.14
C GLY A 157 15.13 -1.38 5.82
N PRO A 158 16.28 -1.30 5.11
CA PRO A 158 17.10 -2.46 4.77
C PRO A 158 17.92 -2.99 5.96
N ALA A 159 17.91 -2.27 7.09
CA ALA A 159 18.58 -2.71 8.31
C ALA A 159 17.98 -4.03 8.84
N PRO A 160 18.74 -4.86 9.57
CA PRO A 160 18.29 -6.19 10.01
C PRO A 160 17.03 -6.21 10.87
N ASP A 161 16.71 -5.12 11.57
CA ASP A 161 15.51 -4.98 12.41
C ASP A 161 14.24 -4.67 11.60
N HIS A 162 14.41 -4.29 10.32
CA HIS A 162 13.35 -3.93 9.38
C HIS A 162 12.29 -3.03 10.01
N LYS A 163 12.76 -1.97 10.67
CA LYS A 163 11.89 -0.91 11.18
C LYS A 163 11.23 -0.16 10.03
N ILE A 164 10.05 0.36 10.30
CA ILE A 164 9.19 1.07 9.37
C ILE A 164 9.82 2.43 9.04
N SER A 165 10.19 2.61 7.76
CA SER A 165 10.63 3.87 7.16
C SER A 165 9.44 4.67 6.63
N GLY A 166 8.45 4.00 6.04
CA GLY A 166 7.31 4.60 5.32
C GLY A 166 5.97 3.97 5.69
N VAL A 167 4.91 4.79 5.77
CA VAL A 167 3.51 4.34 5.97
C VAL A 167 2.67 5.24 5.10
N PHE A 168 2.03 4.62 4.11
CA PHE A 168 1.27 5.26 3.06
C PHE A 168 -0.21 4.99 3.31
N GLU A 169 -1.02 6.02 3.10
CA GLU A 169 -2.47 5.90 3.14
C GLU A 169 -3.02 6.49 1.85
N GLY A 170 -3.91 5.76 1.18
CA GLY A 170 -4.55 6.19 -0.06
C GLY A 170 -6.02 5.83 -0.07
N ARG A 171 -6.79 6.50 -0.93
CA ARG A 171 -8.14 6.08 -1.30
C ARG A 171 -8.07 5.45 -2.70
N PRO A 172 -8.72 4.30 -2.93
CA PRO A 172 -8.80 3.71 -4.26
C PRO A 172 -9.64 4.57 -5.21
#